data_AF-A0AAW2DDX0-F1
#
_entry.id   AF-A0AAW2DDX0-F1
#
_cell.length_a   1.000
_cell.length_b   1.000
_cell.length_c   1.000
_cell.angle_alpha   90.00
_cell.angle_beta   90.00
_cell.angle_gamma   90.00
#
_symmetry.space_group_name_H-M   'P 1'
#
loop_
_entity.id
_entity.type
_entity.pdbx_description
1 polymer ?
#
loop_
_entity_poly.entity_id
_entity_poly.type
_entity_poly.pdbx_seq_one_letter_code
_entity_poly.pdbx_strand_id
1 'polypeptide(L)'
;MSSSSENYSGSSGHMCTYETCVLRISLTVDNFGRRFLDCSRYKVGPKCPFFHWIDNPTCILGNEATPLVQQKLSILRSELQLANERKRIATQTAAEATQMAEIAQERVVKATEREREEVSSFLC
;
A
#
# COMPACT_ATOMS: atom_id res chain seq x y z
N MET A 1 25.57 -30.44 -19.65
CA MET A 1 24.62 -29.71 -18.77
C MET A 1 23.95 -30.76 -17.91
N SER A 2 24.33 -30.85 -16.62
CA SER A 2 23.84 -31.91 -15.73
C SER A 2 22.38 -31.64 -15.38
N SER A 3 21.49 -32.49 -15.87
CA SER A 3 20.06 -32.48 -15.54
C SER A 3 19.88 -33.31 -14.27
N SER A 4 19.95 -32.68 -13.11
CA SER A 4 19.56 -33.30 -11.84
C SER A 4 18.07 -33.06 -11.63
N SER A 5 17.26 -34.06 -11.98
CA SER A 5 15.87 -34.15 -11.55
C SER A 5 15.84 -34.40 -10.04
N GLU A 6 15.88 -33.31 -9.27
CA GLU A 6 15.69 -33.37 -7.82
C GLU A 6 14.25 -33.78 -7.53
N ASN A 7 14.04 -35.09 -7.41
CA ASN A 7 12.75 -35.63 -6.99
C ASN A 7 12.60 -35.38 -5.49
N TYR A 8 11.57 -34.65 -5.09
CA TYR A 8 11.27 -34.44 -3.68
C TYR A 8 10.25 -35.49 -3.22
N SER A 9 10.73 -36.46 -2.44
CA SER A 9 9.90 -37.46 -1.78
C SER A 9 9.30 -36.88 -0.50
N GLY A 10 8.00 -36.60 -0.50
CA GLY A 10 7.25 -36.39 0.74
C GLY A 10 7.13 -37.69 1.54
N SER A 11 6.90 -37.61 2.86
CA SER A 11 6.83 -38.76 3.78
C SER A 11 5.73 -39.80 3.48
N SER A 12 4.93 -39.59 2.44
CA SER A 12 3.78 -40.41 2.05
C SER A 12 3.86 -40.99 0.62
N GLY A 13 5.08 -41.12 0.06
CA GLY A 13 5.28 -41.69 -1.29
C GLY A 13 4.81 -40.79 -2.43
N HIS A 14 4.52 -39.53 -2.13
CA HIS A 14 4.22 -38.50 -3.11
C HIS A 14 5.53 -37.94 -3.68
N MET A 15 5.75 -38.16 -4.98
CA MET A 15 6.90 -37.61 -5.70
C MET A 15 6.50 -36.39 -6.53
N CYS A 16 7.03 -35.25 -6.14
CA CYS A 16 6.90 -34.01 -6.88
C CYS A 16 8.07 -33.86 -7.85
N THR A 17 7.74 -33.63 -9.12
CA THR A 17 8.67 -33.30 -10.21
C THR A 17 8.16 -32.10 -10.99
N TYR A 18 8.93 -31.63 -11.97
CA TYR A 18 8.49 -30.57 -12.86
C TYR A 18 7.24 -30.93 -13.65
N GLU A 19 7.06 -32.21 -14.01
CA GLU A 19 5.92 -32.69 -14.78
C GLU A 19 4.69 -33.02 -13.93
N THR A 20 4.88 -33.39 -12.65
CA THR A 20 3.77 -33.83 -11.78
C THR A 20 3.18 -32.73 -10.90
N CYS A 21 3.84 -31.57 -10.81
CA CYS A 21 3.42 -30.44 -9.99
C CYS A 21 2.52 -29.45 -10.74
N VAL A 22 1.87 -28.57 -9.97
CA VAL A 22 0.87 -27.65 -10.50
C VAL A 22 1.48 -26.27 -10.70
N LEU A 23 1.30 -25.70 -11.88
CA LEU A 23 1.63 -24.30 -12.18
C LEU A 23 0.66 -23.36 -11.46
N ARG A 24 1.21 -22.42 -10.70
CA ARG A 24 0.48 -21.39 -9.95
C ARG A 24 1.03 -20.01 -10.28
N ILE A 25 0.25 -18.99 -9.97
CA ILE A 25 0.65 -17.59 -10.04
C ILE A 25 0.67 -17.04 -8.62
N SER A 26 1.77 -16.39 -8.25
CA SER A 26 1.92 -15.73 -6.96
C SER A 26 1.04 -14.49 -6.90
N LEU A 27 0.31 -14.36 -5.80
CA LEU A 27 -0.55 -13.22 -5.50
C LEU A 27 0.01 -12.38 -4.34
N THR A 28 1.23 -12.65 -3.91
CA THR A 28 1.91 -11.83 -2.88
C THR A 28 2.36 -10.52 -3.51
N VAL A 29 2.41 -9.44 -2.71
CA VAL A 29 2.78 -8.10 -3.21
C VAL A 29 4.16 -8.12 -3.87
N ASP A 30 5.13 -8.78 -3.25
CA ASP A 30 6.53 -8.79 -3.71
C ASP A 30 6.77 -9.64 -4.97
N ASN A 31 5.91 -10.64 -5.21
CA ASN A 31 6.07 -11.58 -6.31
C ASN A 31 4.80 -11.67 -7.16
N PHE A 32 3.98 -10.62 -7.21
CA PHE A 32 2.69 -10.67 -7.87
C PHE A 32 2.87 -11.00 -9.35
N GLY A 33 2.11 -11.98 -9.85
CA GLY A 33 2.17 -12.40 -11.25
C GLY A 33 3.30 -13.38 -11.59
N ARG A 34 4.29 -13.59 -10.70
CA ARG A 34 5.34 -14.61 -10.93
C ARG A 34 4.75 -16.01 -10.88
N ARG A 35 5.19 -16.87 -11.80
CA ARG A 35 4.70 -18.25 -11.90
C ARG A 35 5.61 -19.20 -11.16
N PHE A 36 5.06 -20.22 -10.52
CA PHE A 36 5.82 -21.25 -9.83
C PHE A 36 5.13 -22.61 -9.92
N LEU A 37 5.91 -23.68 -9.82
CA LEU A 37 5.43 -25.03 -9.59
C LEU A 37 5.40 -25.32 -8.09
N ASP A 38 4.31 -25.93 -7.66
CA ASP A 38 4.11 -26.36 -6.28
C ASP A 38 3.32 -27.66 -6.24
N CYS A 39 3.45 -28.37 -5.13
CA CYS A 39 2.75 -29.60 -4.86
C CYS A 39 1.23 -29.42 -5.02
N SER A 40 0.58 -30.35 -5.73
CA SER A 40 -0.89 -30.37 -5.83
C SER A 40 -1.57 -30.54 -4.48
N ARG A 41 -0.87 -31.19 -3.53
CA ARG A 41 -1.33 -31.48 -2.17
C ARG A 41 -0.81 -30.48 -1.12
N TYR A 42 -0.24 -29.33 -1.50
CA TYR A 42 0.34 -28.37 -0.55
C TYR A 42 -0.62 -27.91 0.58
N LYS A 43 -1.94 -28.00 0.34
CA LYS A 43 -3.01 -27.66 1.29
C LYS A 43 -3.53 -28.84 2.13
N VAL A 44 -3.11 -30.08 1.86
CA VAL A 44 -3.70 -31.28 2.45
C VAL A 44 -2.61 -32.27 2.87
N GLY A 45 -2.60 -32.65 4.15
CA GLY A 45 -1.69 -33.66 4.68
C GLY A 45 -0.26 -33.14 4.91
N PRO A 46 0.74 -34.04 4.98
CA PRO A 46 2.14 -33.65 5.20
C PRO A 46 2.61 -32.69 4.11
N LYS A 47 3.21 -31.56 4.52
CA LYS A 47 3.72 -30.54 3.59
C LYS A 47 4.85 -31.11 2.76
N CYS A 48 4.60 -31.34 1.47
CA CYS A 48 5.67 -31.57 0.51
C CYS A 48 6.43 -30.25 0.31
N PRO A 49 7.77 -30.22 0.43
CA PRO A 49 8.55 -29.00 0.33
C PRO A 49 8.86 -28.58 -1.12
N PHE A 50 8.35 -29.31 -2.11
CA PHE A 50 8.63 -29.02 -3.51
C PHE A 50 8.14 -27.63 -3.91
N PHE A 51 9.05 -26.82 -4.44
CA PHE A 51 8.76 -25.49 -4.94
C PHE A 51 9.77 -25.11 -6.03
N HIS A 52 9.31 -24.53 -7.12
CA HIS A 52 10.21 -24.05 -8.18
C HIS A 52 9.65 -22.84 -8.93
N TRP A 53 10.47 -21.80 -9.15
CA TRP A 53 10.07 -20.63 -9.95
C TRP A 53 10.07 -20.92 -11.44
N ILE A 54 9.04 -20.47 -12.16
CA ILE A 54 8.92 -20.55 -13.62
C ILE A 54 9.03 -19.13 -14.17
N ASP A 55 10.27 -18.62 -14.19
CA ASP A 55 10.63 -17.30 -14.73
C ASP A 55 10.85 -17.36 -16.26
N ASN A 56 10.02 -18.12 -16.98
CA ASN A 56 10.05 -18.13 -18.45
C ASN A 56 9.93 -16.69 -18.98
N PRO A 57 10.59 -16.36 -20.10
CA PRO A 57 10.55 -15.03 -20.67
C PRO A 57 9.11 -14.55 -20.78
N THR A 58 8.87 -13.34 -20.28
CA THR A 58 7.58 -12.66 -20.39
C THR A 58 7.17 -12.62 -21.86
N CYS A 59 5.89 -12.88 -22.14
CA CYS A 59 5.39 -12.82 -23.52
C CYS A 59 5.57 -11.42 -24.11
N ILE A 60 5.56 -11.32 -25.44
CA ILE A 60 5.76 -10.05 -26.17
C ILE A 60 4.83 -8.96 -25.62
N LEU A 61 3.53 -9.26 -25.47
CA LEU A 61 2.56 -8.34 -24.91
C LEU A 61 2.89 -7.89 -23.48
N GLY A 62 3.41 -8.80 -22.65
CA GLY A 62 3.82 -8.45 -21.29
C GLY A 62 5.04 -7.53 -21.29
N ASN A 63 5.99 -7.72 -22.22
CA ASN A 63 7.13 -6.84 -22.39
C ASN A 63 6.73 -5.45 -22.88
N GLU A 64 5.76 -5.36 -23.80
CA GLU A 64 5.22 -4.09 -24.30
C GLU A 64 4.39 -3.36 -23.22
N ALA A 65 3.62 -4.09 -22.42
CA ALA A 65 2.79 -3.50 -21.37
C ALA A 65 3.59 -3.05 -20.13
N THR A 66 4.69 -3.72 -19.81
CA THR A 66 5.50 -3.43 -18.61
C THR A 66 5.93 -1.95 -18.51
N PRO A 67 6.55 -1.32 -19.52
CA PRO A 67 6.96 0.09 -19.42
C PRO A 67 5.75 1.02 -19.28
N LEU A 68 4.61 0.72 -19.93
CA LEU A 68 3.39 1.53 -19.82
C LEU A 68 2.81 1.49 -18.40
N VAL A 69 2.78 0.30 -17.79
CA VAL A 69 2.31 0.12 -16.41
C VAL A 69 3.26 0.81 -15.43
N GLN A 70 4.58 0.69 -15.62
CA GLN A 70 5.57 1.38 -14.80
C GLN A 70 5.44 2.91 -14.89
N GLN A 71 5.24 3.44 -16.09
CA GLN A 71 5.01 4.88 -16.31
C GLN A 71 3.73 5.34 -15.59
N LYS A 72 2.62 4.61 -15.76
CA LYS A 72 1.35 4.91 -15.08
C LYS A 72 1.51 4.89 -13.56
N LEU A 73 2.21 3.89 -13.02
CA LEU A 73 2.47 3.79 -11.58
C LEU A 73 3.32 4.95 -11.06
N SER A 74 4.31 5.39 -11.83
CA SER A 74 5.14 6.56 -11.49
C SER A 74 4.31 7.85 -11.42
N ILE A 75 3.42 8.05 -12.40
CA ILE A 75 2.49 9.19 -12.43
C ILE A 75 1.58 9.16 -11.19
N LEU A 76 0.94 8.02 -10.92
CA LEU A 76 0.03 7.87 -9.78
C LEU A 76 0.74 8.10 -8.43
N ARG A 77 1.99 7.67 -8.29
CA ARG A 77 2.79 7.94 -7.08
C ARG A 77 3.06 9.43 -6.91
N SER A 78 3.43 10.12 -7.98
CA SER A 78 3.66 11.57 -7.96
C SER A 78 2.38 12.34 -7.61
N GLU A 79 1.24 11.97 -8.21
CA GLU A 79 -0.07 12.57 -7.92
C GLU A 79 -0.47 12.36 -6.46
N LEU A 80 -0.27 11.14 -5.93
CA LEU A 80 -0.55 10.83 -4.53
C LEU A 80 0.30 11.67 -3.58
N GLN A 81 1.59 11.88 -3.88
CA GLN A 81 2.46 12.74 -3.09
C GLN A 81 1.96 14.18 -3.06
N LEU A 82 1.58 14.73 -4.22
CA LEU A 82 1.03 16.08 -4.31
C LEU A 82 -0.30 16.21 -3.56
N ALA A 83 -1.17 15.22 -3.66
CA ALA A 83 -2.45 15.20 -2.95
C ALA A 83 -2.25 15.16 -1.43
N ASN A 84 -1.30 14.35 -0.95
CA ASN A 84 -0.97 14.28 0.47
C ASN A 84 -0.41 15.61 0.99
N GLU A 85 0.46 16.27 0.23
CA GLU A 85 1.01 17.57 0.63
C GLU A 85 -0.06 18.66 0.66
N ARG A 86 -0.92 18.72 -0.36
CA ARG A 86 -2.07 19.64 -0.37
C ARG A 86 -2.98 19.41 0.83
N LYS A 87 -3.26 18.14 1.16
CA LYS A 87 -4.05 17.79 2.33
C LYS A 87 -3.39 18.28 3.62
N ARG A 88 -2.07 18.08 3.77
CA ARG A 88 -1.30 18.53 4.94
C ARG A 88 -1.36 20.05 5.12
N ILE A 89 -1.13 20.80 4.05
CA ILE A 89 -1.22 22.27 4.06
C ILE A 89 -2.64 22.70 4.43
N ALA A 90 -3.67 22.15 3.78
CA ALA A 90 -5.05 22.49 4.06
C ALA A 90 -5.44 22.22 5.52
N THR A 91 -5.00 21.09 6.09
CA THR A 91 -5.25 20.78 7.51
C THR A 91 -4.56 21.76 8.45
N GLN A 92 -3.33 22.19 8.13
CA GLN A 92 -2.60 23.16 8.94
C GLN A 92 -3.26 24.53 8.86
N THR A 93 -3.57 25.02 7.66
CA THR A 93 -4.26 26.31 7.46
C THR A 93 -5.63 26.33 8.15
N ALA A 94 -6.38 25.22 8.12
CA ALA A 94 -7.66 25.12 8.83
C ALA A 94 -7.48 25.20 10.36
N ALA A 95 -6.45 24.54 10.91
CA ALA A 95 -6.15 24.60 12.34
C ALA A 95 -5.73 26.02 12.77
N GLU A 96 -4.85 26.66 12.00
CA GLU A 96 -4.42 28.04 12.24
C GLU A 96 -5.60 29.03 12.15
N ALA A 97 -6.48 28.88 11.15
CA ALA A 97 -7.68 29.70 11.03
C ALA A 97 -8.64 29.51 12.21
N THR A 98 -8.79 28.28 12.70
CA THR A 98 -9.61 27.98 13.88
C THR A 98 -9.04 28.65 15.12
N GLN A 99 -7.72 28.54 15.35
CA GLN A 99 -7.05 29.18 16.48
C GLN A 99 -7.14 30.72 16.41
N MET A 100 -6.96 31.30 15.23
CA MET A 100 -7.09 32.75 15.05
C MET A 100 -8.51 33.23 15.31
N ALA A 101 -9.54 32.46 14.89
CA ALA A 101 -10.92 32.79 15.15
C ALA A 101 -11.25 32.76 16.66
N GLU A 102 -10.72 31.78 17.39
CA GLU A 102 -10.88 31.68 18.85
C GLU A 102 -10.23 32.88 19.57
N ILE A 103 -8.99 33.22 19.22
CA ILE A 103 -8.29 34.39 19.78
C ILE A 103 -9.04 35.69 19.45
N ALA A 104 -9.56 35.82 18.23
CA ALA A 104 -10.33 37.00 17.83
C ALA A 104 -11.63 37.12 18.63
N GLN A 105 -12.35 36.02 18.83
CA GLN A 105 -13.56 35.98 19.66
C GLN A 105 -13.26 36.38 21.10
N GLU A 106 -12.21 35.82 21.71
CA GLU A 106 -11.81 36.17 23.08
C GLU A 106 -11.48 37.66 23.23
N ARG A 107 -10.79 38.25 22.25
CA ARG A 107 -10.48 39.69 22.24
C ARG A 107 -11.73 40.56 22.16
N VAL A 108 -12.69 40.16 21.32
CA VAL A 108 -13.97 40.87 21.20
C VAL A 108 -14.74 40.79 22.52
N VAL A 109 -14.85 39.61 23.12
CA VAL A 109 -15.52 39.43 24.43
C VAL A 109 -14.89 40.33 25.49
N LYS A 110 -13.55 40.30 25.63
CA LYS A 110 -12.82 41.15 26.58
C LYS A 110 -12.95 42.65 26.30
N ALA A 111 -13.15 43.07 25.05
CA ALA A 111 -13.39 44.47 24.72
C ALA A 111 -14.81 44.89 25.13
N THR A 112 -15.80 44.06 24.80
CA THR A 112 -17.20 44.31 25.18
C THR A 112 -17.42 44.33 26.69
N GLU A 113 -16.69 43.51 27.46
CA GLU A 113 -16.74 43.54 28.92
C GLU A 113 -16.18 44.85 29.48
N ARG A 114 -15.03 45.31 28.98
CA ARG A 114 -14.43 46.60 29.39
C ARG A 114 -15.34 47.78 29.08
N GLU A 115 -15.93 47.83 27.89
CA GLU A 115 -16.90 48.88 27.53
C GLU A 115 -18.12 48.86 28.48
N ARG A 116 -18.61 47.68 28.86
CA ARG A 116 -19.72 47.55 29.80
C ARG A 116 -19.37 48.04 31.21
N GLU A 117 -18.16 47.72 31.69
CA GLU A 117 -17.65 48.20 32.98
C GLU A 117 -17.48 49.72 32.99
N GLU A 118 -16.90 50.29 31.92
CA GLU A 118 -16.75 51.74 31.76
C GLU A 118 -18.12 52.43 31.78
N VAL A 119 -19.08 51.98 30.96
CA VAL A 119 -20.45 52.56 30.94
C VAL A 119 -21.12 52.44 32.31
N SER A 120 -20.95 51.32 33.01
CA SER A 120 -21.49 51.15 34.36
C SER A 120 -20.87 52.11 35.38
N SER A 121 -19.60 52.49 35.21
CA SER A 121 -18.91 53.43 36.10
C SER A 121 -19.37 54.88 35.95
N PHE A 122 -19.89 55.26 34.76
CA PHE A 122 -20.42 56.60 34.49
C PHE A 122 -21.89 56.79 34.93
N LEU A 123 -22.60 55.70 35.25
CA LEU A 123 -24.02 55.70 35.62
C LEU A 123 -24.25 55.65 37.15
N CYS A 124 -23.19 55.59 37.96
CA CYS A 124 -23.19 55.67 39.44
C CYS A 124 -22.58 57.00 39.91
#